data_AF-A0A7W5DQ58-F1
#
_entry.id   AF-A0A7W5DQ58-F1
#
_cell.length_a   1.000
_cell.length_b   1.000
_cell.length_c   1.000
_cell.angle_alpha   90.00
_cell.angle_beta   90.00
_cell.angle_gamma   90.00
#
_symmetry.space_group_name_H-M   'P 1'
#
loop_
_entity.id
_entity.type
_entity.pdbx_description
1 polymer ?
#
loop_
_entity_poly.entity_id
_entity_poly.type
_entity_poly.pdbx_seq_one_letter_code
_entity_poly.pdbx_strand_id
1 'polypeptide(L)'
;MTTIGVLSDTHNYLDPRVFTHFAACDEIWHAGDIGSLHIVDELMAFKPLRAVHGNIDGYDIRHVCPMFLRFTCEKVNVLLTHIGGYPNHYSPEAKALLRTEIPDMFVCGHSHILKVQYDQHLKMLTVNPGAAGRYGFHKVQTLLRFVIDGKDIRDMEVIELSLHVQETK
;
A
#
# COMPACT_ATOMS: atom_id res chain seq x y z
N MET A 1 -18.90 -0.26 7.39
CA MET A 1 -18.45 -0.02 6.00
C MET A 1 -17.45 1.10 6.00
N THR A 2 -16.25 0.83 5.50
CA THR A 2 -15.12 1.76 5.39
C THR A 2 -14.62 1.74 3.94
N THR A 3 -14.33 2.92 3.37
CA THR A 3 -13.74 3.07 2.03
C THR A 3 -12.26 3.40 2.16
N ILE A 4 -11.39 2.65 1.49
CA ILE A 4 -9.94 2.71 1.65
C ILE A 4 -9.30 3.19 0.35
N GLY A 5 -8.40 4.16 0.45
CA GLY A 5 -7.41 4.46 -0.60
C GLY A 5 -6.06 3.82 -0.27
N VAL A 6 -5.43 3.14 -1.22
CA VAL A 6 -4.13 2.48 -1.02
C VAL A 6 -3.13 2.93 -2.07
N LEU A 7 -1.93 3.28 -1.62
CA LEU A 7 -0.79 3.65 -2.46
C LEU A 7 0.53 3.14 -1.88
N SER A 8 1.59 3.18 -2.68
CA SER A 8 2.96 2.89 -2.25
C SER A 8 3.96 3.57 -3.18
N ASP A 9 5.25 3.49 -2.83
CA ASP A 9 6.35 3.84 -3.72
C ASP A 9 6.17 5.28 -4.27
N THR A 10 5.86 6.24 -3.40
CA THR A 10 5.79 7.67 -3.77
C THR A 10 7.17 8.23 -4.07
N HIS A 11 8.23 7.70 -3.43
CA HIS A 11 9.63 8.11 -3.68
C HIS A 11 9.78 9.64 -3.69
N ASN A 12 9.27 10.30 -2.66
CA ASN A 12 9.29 11.76 -2.49
C ASN A 12 8.46 12.57 -3.52
N TYR A 13 7.57 11.92 -4.27
CA TYR A 13 6.57 12.58 -5.11
C TYR A 13 5.15 12.10 -4.78
N LEU A 14 4.31 13.04 -4.35
CA LEU A 14 2.88 12.80 -4.15
C LEU A 14 2.09 13.55 -5.22
N ASP A 15 1.38 12.81 -6.09
CA ASP A 15 0.57 13.44 -7.14
C ASP A 15 -0.67 14.13 -6.52
N PRO A 16 -0.96 15.40 -6.84
CA PRO A 16 -2.13 16.09 -6.27
C PRO A 16 -3.47 15.40 -6.55
N ARG A 17 -3.56 14.60 -7.62
CA ARG A 17 -4.79 13.84 -7.93
C ARG A 17 -5.07 12.73 -6.92
N VAL A 18 -4.10 12.32 -6.11
CA VAL A 18 -4.34 11.40 -4.97
C VAL A 18 -5.44 11.96 -4.07
N PHE A 19 -5.39 13.26 -3.74
CA PHE A 19 -6.41 13.90 -2.91
C PHE A 19 -7.79 13.91 -3.56
N THR A 20 -7.87 14.10 -4.87
CA THR A 20 -9.13 14.02 -5.63
C THR A 20 -9.72 12.61 -5.58
N HIS A 21 -8.90 11.59 -5.86
CA HIS A 21 -9.36 10.21 -5.92
C HIS A 21 -9.71 9.62 -4.54
N PHE A 22 -9.00 10.07 -3.49
CA PHE A 22 -9.20 9.62 -2.12
C PHE A 22 -10.11 10.55 -1.29
N ALA A 23 -10.72 11.58 -1.89
CA ALA A 23 -11.64 12.50 -1.20
C ALA A 23 -12.79 11.77 -0.48
N ALA A 24 -13.35 10.76 -1.14
CA ALA A 24 -14.43 9.92 -0.62
C ALA A 24 -13.95 8.73 0.22
N CYS A 25 -12.63 8.53 0.37
CA CYS A 25 -12.11 7.49 1.25
C CYS A 25 -12.20 7.94 2.71
N ASP A 26 -12.43 6.97 3.60
CA ASP A 26 -12.46 7.15 5.05
C ASP A 26 -11.04 7.09 5.63
N GLU A 27 -10.17 6.26 5.05
CA GLU A 27 -8.77 6.09 5.46
C GLU A 27 -7.83 5.81 4.27
N ILE A 28 -6.55 6.09 4.48
CA ILE A 28 -5.48 5.90 3.48
C ILE A 28 -4.44 4.92 4.03
N TRP A 29 -3.99 3.98 3.20
CA TRP A 29 -2.90 3.07 3.53
C TRP A 29 -1.70 3.27 2.61
N HIS A 30 -0.51 3.47 3.16
CA HIS A 30 0.74 3.61 2.42
C HIS A 30 1.68 2.42 2.65
N ALA A 31 1.95 1.62 1.60
CA ALA A 31 2.76 0.41 1.71
C ALA A 31 4.27 0.65 1.56
N GLY A 32 4.80 1.73 2.13
CA GLY A 32 6.23 2.05 2.16
C GLY A 32 6.86 2.65 0.89
N ASP A 33 8.17 2.93 1.00
CA ASP A 33 8.97 3.75 0.08
C ASP A 33 8.33 5.14 -0.13
N ILE A 34 8.12 5.84 0.99
CA ILE A 34 7.45 7.14 1.05
C ILE A 34 8.36 8.25 0.51
N GLY A 35 9.61 8.28 0.98
CA GLY A 35 10.68 9.17 0.52
C GLY A 35 10.84 10.48 1.28
N SER A 36 9.79 11.00 1.94
CA SER A 36 9.94 12.12 2.89
C SER A 36 8.84 12.17 3.94
N LEU A 37 9.18 12.71 5.12
CA LEU A 37 8.21 12.95 6.19
C LEU A 37 7.11 13.94 5.76
N HIS A 38 7.39 14.84 4.83
CA HIS A 38 6.39 15.78 4.30
C HIS A 38 5.18 15.06 3.69
N ILE A 39 5.40 13.98 2.94
CA ILE A 39 4.30 13.19 2.36
C ILE A 39 3.47 12.52 3.47
N VAL A 40 4.11 12.04 4.53
CA VAL A 40 3.41 11.50 5.71
C VAL A 40 2.51 12.57 6.33
N ASP A 41 3.06 13.77 6.55
CA ASP A 41 2.33 14.90 7.13
C ASP A 41 1.14 15.34 6.25
N GLU A 42 1.34 15.45 4.93
CA GLU A 42 0.29 15.80 3.98
C GLU A 42 -0.85 14.78 3.97
N LEU A 43 -0.54 13.48 3.94
CA LEU A 43 -1.54 12.41 3.96
C LEU A 43 -2.28 12.35 5.30
N MET A 44 -1.56 12.50 6.43
CA MET A 44 -2.14 12.54 7.77
C MET A 44 -3.03 13.76 8.00
N ALA A 45 -2.67 14.91 7.44
CA ALA A 45 -3.50 16.12 7.50
C ALA A 45 -4.81 15.97 6.71
N PHE A 46 -4.82 15.08 5.71
CA PHE A 46 -5.98 14.87 4.84
C PHE A 46 -6.95 13.81 5.41
N LYS A 47 -6.45 12.63 5.79
CA LYS A 47 -7.26 11.50 6.28
C LYS A 47 -6.47 10.65 7.28
N PRO A 48 -7.15 9.81 8.10
CA PRO A 48 -6.47 8.78 8.87
C PRO A 48 -5.52 7.94 8.00
N LEU A 49 -4.24 7.90 8.40
CA LEU A 49 -3.17 7.22 7.65
C LEU A 49 -2.71 5.97 8.40
N ARG A 50 -2.60 4.85 7.69
CA ARG A 50 -1.84 3.68 8.10
C ARG A 50 -0.65 3.52 7.17
N ALA A 51 0.57 3.65 7.68
CA ALA A 51 1.76 3.63 6.86
C ALA A 51 2.83 2.72 7.45
N VAL A 52 3.62 2.12 6.57
CA VAL A 52 4.85 1.40 6.90
C VAL A 52 6.01 2.05 6.19
N HIS A 53 7.21 1.90 6.72
CA HIS A 53 8.42 2.36 6.04
C HIS A 53 8.88 1.31 5.00
N GLY A 54 9.53 1.76 3.93
CA GLY A 54 10.20 0.92 2.94
C GLY A 54 11.72 0.89 3.10
N ASN A 55 12.40 0.45 2.05
CA ASN A 55 13.87 0.33 2.05
C ASN A 55 14.59 1.66 1.80
N ILE A 56 13.98 2.59 1.05
CA ILE A 56 14.57 3.91 0.78
C ILE A 56 14.32 4.91 1.92
N ASP A 57 13.37 4.61 2.81
CA ASP A 57 12.95 5.53 3.87
C ASP A 57 14.03 5.69 4.95
N GLY A 58 14.24 6.94 5.39
CA GLY A 58 15.23 7.34 6.37
C GLY A 58 14.80 7.17 7.83
N TYR A 59 15.65 7.62 8.76
CA TYR A 59 15.41 7.52 10.20
C TYR A 59 14.12 8.22 10.64
N ASP A 60 13.84 9.39 10.06
CA ASP A 60 12.66 10.21 10.29
C ASP A 60 11.36 9.42 10.04
N ILE A 61 11.22 8.80 8.87
CA ILE A 61 10.03 8.02 8.51
C ILE A 61 9.98 6.72 9.31
N ARG A 62 11.11 6.02 9.48
CA ARG A 62 11.17 4.76 10.26
C ARG A 62 10.81 4.94 11.72
N HIS A 63 10.95 6.16 12.26
CA HIS A 63 10.57 6.48 13.63
C HIS A 63 9.04 6.53 13.82
N VAL A 64 8.30 6.91 12.78
CA VAL A 64 6.84 7.12 12.84
C VAL A 64 6.03 6.05 12.11
N CYS A 65 6.61 5.40 11.10
CA CYS A 65 5.99 4.32 10.33
C CYS A 65 6.74 3.02 10.63
N PRO A 66 6.10 1.97 11.19
CA PRO A 66 6.78 0.71 11.49
C PRO A 66 7.09 -0.11 10.23
N MET A 67 7.93 -1.14 10.36
CA MET A 67 8.24 -2.07 9.25
C MET A 67 7.05 -2.98 8.87
N PHE A 68 6.29 -3.39 9.89
CA PHE A 68 5.09 -4.19 9.77
C PHE A 68 4.01 -3.55 10.62
N LEU A 69 2.81 -3.45 10.06
CA LEU A 69 1.65 -2.92 10.75
C LEU A 69 0.50 -3.90 10.60
N ARG A 70 0.07 -4.48 11.73
CA ARG A 70 -1.12 -5.33 11.80
C ARG A 70 -2.25 -4.57 12.48
N PHE A 71 -3.44 -4.62 11.89
CA PHE A 71 -4.63 -3.93 12.39
C PHE A 71 -5.90 -4.60 11.88
N THR A 72 -7.03 -4.23 12.48
CA THR A 72 -8.35 -4.66 12.00
C THR A 72 -9.07 -3.46 11.39
N CYS A 73 -9.54 -3.62 10.16
CA CYS A 73 -10.48 -2.69 9.52
C CYS A 73 -11.82 -3.42 9.40
N GLU A 74 -12.88 -2.88 10.03
CA GLU A 74 -14.17 -3.59 10.20
C GLU A 74 -13.98 -4.96 10.87
N LYS A 75 -14.13 -6.08 10.13
CA LYS A 75 -13.85 -7.43 10.60
C LYS A 75 -12.68 -8.08 9.84
N VAL A 76 -11.98 -7.35 8.99
CA VAL A 76 -10.84 -7.83 8.20
C VAL A 76 -9.54 -7.55 8.97
N ASN A 77 -8.78 -8.60 9.27
CA ASN A 77 -7.43 -8.53 9.81
C ASN A 77 -6.47 -8.24 8.65
N VAL A 78 -5.74 -7.13 8.75
CA VAL A 78 -4.84 -6.64 7.70
C VAL A 78 -3.41 -6.67 8.21
N LEU A 79 -2.51 -7.17 7.38
CA LEU A 79 -1.07 -7.01 7.57
C LEU A 79 -0.49 -6.17 6.43
N LEU A 80 0.09 -5.04 6.77
CA LEU A 80 0.75 -4.10 5.88
C LEU A 80 2.26 -4.15 6.09
N THR A 81 3.04 -4.19 5.00
CA THR A 81 4.50 -4.06 5.00
C THR A 81 4.98 -3.55 3.64
N HIS A 82 6.23 -3.14 3.50
CA HIS A 82 6.76 -2.77 2.19
C HIS A 82 7.23 -4.00 1.39
N ILE A 83 8.17 -4.78 1.94
CA ILE A 83 8.78 -5.94 1.27
C ILE A 83 8.05 -7.22 1.69
N GLY A 84 6.88 -7.47 1.07
CA GLY A 84 6.05 -8.64 1.37
C GLY A 84 6.24 -9.84 0.44
N GLY A 85 6.50 -9.57 -0.85
CA GLY A 85 6.46 -10.58 -1.90
C GLY A 85 5.03 -10.87 -2.37
N TYR A 86 4.79 -12.04 -2.96
CA TYR A 86 3.50 -12.43 -3.52
C TYR A 86 3.27 -13.93 -3.32
N PRO A 87 2.06 -14.48 -3.60
CA PRO A 87 1.78 -15.90 -3.39
C PRO A 87 2.87 -16.82 -3.96
N ASN A 88 3.29 -17.79 -3.15
CA ASN A 88 4.44 -18.71 -3.35
C ASN A 88 5.85 -18.10 -3.26
N HIS A 89 5.97 -16.78 -3.21
CA HIS A 89 7.26 -16.06 -3.24
C HIS A 89 7.33 -14.93 -2.18
N TYR A 90 6.78 -15.17 -1.01
CA TYR A 90 6.87 -14.23 0.13
C TYR A 90 8.32 -14.05 0.62
N SER A 91 8.64 -12.85 1.10
CA SER A 91 9.93 -12.55 1.75
C SER A 91 10.12 -13.39 3.02
N PRO A 92 11.38 -13.65 3.46
CA PRO A 92 11.63 -14.42 4.68
C PRO A 92 10.90 -13.89 5.91
N GLU A 93 10.86 -12.58 6.08
CA GLU A 93 10.22 -11.88 7.20
C GLU A 93 8.69 -11.98 7.12
N ALA A 94 8.11 -11.76 5.93
CA ALA A 94 6.68 -11.95 5.74
C ALA A 94 6.28 -13.41 5.97
N LYS A 95 7.06 -14.39 5.48
CA LYS A 95 6.83 -15.82 5.76
C LYS A 95 6.84 -16.13 7.24
N ALA A 96 7.71 -15.48 8.03
CA ALA A 96 7.73 -15.69 9.48
C ALA A 96 6.43 -15.24 10.15
N LEU A 97 5.91 -14.06 9.77
CA LEU A 97 4.66 -13.53 10.30
C LEU A 97 3.42 -14.29 9.80
N LEU A 98 3.41 -14.71 8.55
CA LEU A 98 2.31 -15.50 7.97
C LEU A 98 2.23 -16.91 8.59
N ARG A 99 3.34 -17.45 9.12
CA ARG A 99 3.34 -18.71 9.89
C ARG A 99 2.72 -18.55 11.29
N THR A 100 2.83 -17.38 11.90
CA THR A 100 2.28 -17.13 13.24
C THR A 100 0.80 -16.79 13.18
N GLU A 101 0.40 -15.93 12.24
CA GLU A 101 -0.98 -15.50 12.09
C GLU A 101 -1.23 -15.05 10.65
N ILE A 102 -2.14 -15.73 9.96
CA ILE A 102 -2.50 -15.37 8.59
C ILE A 102 -3.54 -14.24 8.65
N PRO A 103 -3.31 -13.08 7.98
CA PRO A 103 -4.32 -12.03 7.88
C PRO A 103 -5.41 -12.42 6.88
N ASP A 104 -6.56 -11.75 6.94
CA ASP A 104 -7.56 -11.83 5.86
C ASP A 104 -7.05 -11.09 4.59
N MET A 105 -6.25 -10.03 4.78
CA MET A 105 -5.67 -9.21 3.72
C MET A 105 -4.20 -8.89 3.98
N PHE A 106 -3.34 -9.12 2.99
CA PHE A 106 -1.92 -8.81 3.03
C PHE A 106 -1.57 -7.74 1.99
N VAL A 107 -1.09 -6.58 2.43
CA VAL A 107 -0.80 -5.43 1.58
C VAL A 107 0.70 -5.16 1.55
N CYS A 108 1.28 -5.04 0.36
CA CYS A 108 2.69 -4.69 0.21
C CYS A 108 3.03 -3.88 -1.05
N GLY A 109 4.19 -3.21 -1.04
CA GLY A 109 4.69 -2.38 -2.15
C GLY A 109 5.90 -3.02 -2.85
N HIS A 110 6.96 -2.23 -3.07
CA HIS A 110 8.32 -2.62 -3.46
C HIS A 110 8.51 -3.06 -4.92
N SER A 111 7.62 -3.90 -5.45
CA SER A 111 7.78 -4.40 -6.82
C SER A 111 7.45 -3.38 -7.91
N HIS A 112 6.74 -2.30 -7.55
CA HIS A 112 6.12 -1.33 -8.46
C HIS A 112 5.11 -1.96 -9.45
N ILE A 113 4.69 -3.22 -9.22
CA ILE A 113 3.75 -3.94 -10.08
C ILE A 113 2.41 -4.06 -9.35
N LEU A 114 1.40 -3.39 -9.89
CA LEU A 114 0.03 -3.51 -9.39
C LEU A 114 -0.42 -4.97 -9.47
N LYS A 115 -0.91 -5.49 -8.35
CA LYS A 115 -1.35 -6.87 -8.25
C LYS A 115 -2.39 -7.06 -7.16
N VAL A 116 -3.55 -7.59 -7.53
CA VAL A 116 -4.58 -8.05 -6.59
C VAL A 116 -4.78 -9.53 -6.85
N GLN A 117 -4.36 -10.38 -5.92
CA GLN A 117 -4.37 -11.82 -6.10
C GLN A 117 -4.80 -12.52 -4.81
N TYR A 118 -5.76 -13.45 -4.92
CA TYR A 118 -6.11 -14.31 -3.80
C TYR A 118 -5.12 -15.47 -3.66
N ASP A 119 -4.55 -15.65 -2.47
CA ASP A 119 -3.73 -16.83 -2.14
C ASP A 119 -4.66 -17.95 -1.68
N GLN A 120 -4.79 -18.99 -2.51
CA GLN A 120 -5.65 -20.14 -2.20
C GLN A 120 -5.08 -21.02 -1.07
N HIS A 121 -3.76 -21.04 -0.88
CA HIS A 121 -3.11 -21.86 0.14
C HIS A 121 -3.25 -21.23 1.53
N LEU A 122 -3.02 -19.93 1.62
CA LEU A 122 -3.14 -19.16 2.87
C LEU A 122 -4.55 -18.61 3.09
N LYS A 123 -5.43 -18.65 2.08
CA LYS A 123 -6.81 -18.15 2.13
C LYS A 123 -6.89 -16.67 2.53
N MET A 124 -6.11 -15.84 1.85
CA MET A 124 -6.05 -14.39 2.08
C MET A 124 -5.95 -13.61 0.76
N LEU A 125 -6.43 -12.37 0.77
CA LEU A 125 -6.27 -11.46 -0.37
C LEU A 125 -4.90 -10.77 -0.28
N THR A 126 -4.07 -10.91 -1.31
CA THR A 126 -2.81 -10.16 -1.44
C THR A 126 -3.01 -8.96 -2.35
N VAL A 127 -2.50 -7.80 -1.93
CA VAL A 127 -2.65 -6.53 -2.64
C VAL A 127 -1.32 -5.80 -2.72
N ASN A 128 -0.97 -5.38 -3.93
CA ASN A 128 0.08 -4.43 -4.23
C ASN A 128 -0.52 -3.31 -5.09
N PRO A 129 -0.51 -2.05 -4.62
CA PRO A 129 -1.11 -0.94 -5.35
C PRO A 129 -0.29 -0.49 -6.56
N GLY A 130 0.90 -1.08 -6.77
CA GLY A 130 1.83 -0.68 -7.81
C GLY A 130 2.77 0.40 -7.29
N ALA A 131 2.77 1.56 -7.92
CA ALA A 131 3.60 2.68 -7.49
C ALA A 131 2.94 4.00 -7.87
N ALA A 132 2.91 4.94 -6.93
CA ALA A 132 2.31 6.27 -7.11
C ALA A 132 3.34 7.35 -7.45
N GLY A 133 4.62 7.10 -7.16
CA GLY A 133 5.74 8.01 -7.39
C GLY A 133 6.19 8.09 -8.84
N ARG A 134 7.28 8.82 -9.08
CA ARG A 134 7.90 8.96 -10.42
C ARG A 134 9.22 8.20 -10.54
N TYR A 135 9.45 7.22 -9.67
CA TYR A 135 10.70 6.47 -9.66
C TYR A 135 10.44 4.99 -9.92
N GLY A 136 11.33 4.35 -10.68
CA GLY A 136 11.31 2.92 -10.96
C GLY A 136 10.83 2.53 -12.37
N PHE A 137 10.52 1.24 -12.54
CA PHE A 137 10.30 0.64 -13.86
C PHE A 137 8.84 0.66 -14.34
N HIS A 138 7.91 1.07 -13.48
CA HIS A 138 6.49 1.11 -13.84
C HIS A 138 6.25 2.15 -14.94
N LYS A 139 5.40 1.82 -15.90
CA LYS A 139 5.02 2.73 -16.99
C LYS A 139 3.83 3.61 -16.64
N VAL A 140 3.05 3.21 -15.64
CA VAL A 140 1.82 3.90 -15.24
C VAL A 140 1.82 3.99 -13.73
N GLN A 141 1.56 5.20 -13.23
CA GLN A 141 1.35 5.44 -11.80
C GLN A 141 -0.03 4.92 -11.42
N THR A 142 -0.09 4.12 -10.36
CA THR A 142 -1.28 3.38 -9.97
C THR A 142 -1.62 3.62 -8.50
N LEU A 143 -2.92 3.68 -8.23
CA LEU A 143 -3.51 3.66 -6.90
C LEU A 143 -4.61 2.59 -6.88
N LEU A 144 -4.97 2.15 -5.68
CA LEU A 144 -6.14 1.31 -5.46
C LEU A 144 -7.16 2.02 -4.58
N ARG A 145 -8.43 1.71 -4.82
CA ARG A 145 -9.54 2.07 -3.93
C ARG A 145 -10.48 0.88 -3.80
N PHE A 146 -11.00 0.63 -2.61
CA PHE A 146 -11.99 -0.42 -2.37
C PHE A 146 -12.78 -0.16 -1.10
N VAL A 147 -13.81 -0.98 -0.87
CA VAL A 147 -14.66 -0.94 0.32
C VAL A 147 -14.45 -2.21 1.15
N ILE A 148 -14.37 -2.03 2.47
CA ILE A 148 -14.51 -3.12 3.44
C ILE A 148 -15.84 -2.94 4.16
N ASP A 149 -16.69 -3.97 4.14
CA ASP A 149 -17.97 -3.99 4.85
C ASP A 149 -18.11 -5.26 5.68
N GLY A 150 -17.86 -5.15 6.99
CA GLY A 150 -17.70 -6.33 7.84
C GLY A 150 -16.51 -7.18 7.39
N LYS A 151 -16.79 -8.37 6.82
CA LYS A 151 -15.78 -9.30 6.28
C LYS A 151 -15.61 -9.18 4.76
N ASP A 152 -16.51 -8.47 4.07
CA ASP A 152 -16.53 -8.44 2.62
C ASP A 152 -15.63 -7.31 2.10
N ILE A 153 -14.68 -7.68 1.24
CA ILE A 153 -13.84 -6.76 0.48
C ILE A 153 -14.42 -6.68 -0.93
N ARG A 154 -14.89 -5.49 -1.34
CA ARG A 154 -15.60 -5.31 -2.62
C ARG A 154 -15.24 -3.99 -3.29
N ASP A 155 -15.71 -3.84 -4.52
CA ASP A 155 -15.58 -2.61 -5.33
C ASP A 155 -14.11 -2.20 -5.50
N MET A 156 -13.25 -3.19 -5.80
CA MET A 156 -11.82 -2.96 -6.04
C MET A 156 -11.62 -2.23 -7.37
N GLU A 157 -11.10 -1.01 -7.28
CA GLU A 157 -10.84 -0.12 -8.40
C GLU A 157 -9.35 0.14 -8.53
N VAL A 158 -8.87 0.07 -9.78
CA VAL A 158 -7.54 0.51 -10.18
C VAL A 158 -7.65 1.92 -10.74
N ILE A 159 -6.85 2.84 -10.23
CA ILE A 159 -6.80 4.22 -10.69
C ILE A 159 -5.43 4.46 -11.31
N GLU A 160 -5.42 4.81 -12.60
CA GLU A 160 -4.23 5.19 -13.33
C GLU A 160 -4.11 6.71 -13.36
N LEU A 161 -3.00 7.25 -12.85
CA LEU A 161 -2.78 8.70 -12.79
C LEU A 161 -2.12 9.23 -14.06
N SER A 162 -0.99 8.66 -14.46
CA SER A 162 -0.26 9.11 -15.65
C SER A 162 0.63 8.02 -16.20
N LEU A 163 0.95 8.14 -17.48
CA LEU A 163 2.12 7.47 -18.05
C LEU A 163 3.37 8.07 -17.40
N HIS A 164 4.15 7.23 -16.74
CA HIS A 164 5.49 7.55 -16.32
C HIS A 164 6.38 7.62 -17.55
N VAL A 165 6.70 8.83 -17.99
CA VAL A 165 7.74 9.06 -19.00
C VAL A 165 9.06 8.91 -18.27
N GLN A 166 9.73 7.77 -18.45
CA GLN A 166 11.12 7.65 -18.04
C GLN A 166 11.91 8.71 -18.80
N GLU A 167 12.51 9.66 -18.08
CA GLU A 167 13.52 10.54 -18.66
C GLU A 167 14.65 9.63 -19.17
N THR A 168 14.69 9.41 -20.48
CA THR A 168 15.87 8.86 -21.15
C THR A 168 17.05 9.73 -20.77
N LYS A 169 17.97 9.17 -19.97
CA LYS A 169 19.32 9.72 -19.82
C LYS A 169 20.03 9.77 -21.15
#